data_AF-A0A1E1ERS1-F1
#
_entry.id   AF-A0A1E1ERS1-F1
#
_cell.length_a   1.000
_cell.length_b   1.000
_cell.length_c   1.000
_cell.angle_alpha   90.00
_cell.angle_beta   90.00
_cell.angle_gamma   90.00
#
_symmetry.space_group_name_H-M   'P 1'
#
loop_
_entity.id
_entity.type
_entity.pdbx_description
1 polymer ?
#
loop_
_entity_poly.entity_id
_entity_poly.type
_entity_poly.pdbx_seq_one_letter_code
_entity_poly.pdbx_strand_id
1 'polypeptide(L)'
;PEQWRDKKRYLWLLGLVPPTAVFIAVGLVALFNSLGWNAVSPVWWWIGPLLVYILLPILDVFFGPDGENPPDEVMERLENDKYYRYCTYIYIPFQLVSLVLACYLWSATDLSWLGIDGGLGLISKIGLAISIGCVAGIGINTAHELGHKKDDLERWLSKITLAQSFYGHFYIEHNRGHHVRVATPEDPASSRFGESFWTFLPRSVWGSLRSSWSLEKARLDRLGKKPWTIRNDVLHSWLMSVVLFGVLVAVFGLSVLPFLVLQAVFGFCLLETVNYLEHYGLKRRRLDSGRYERAAPEHSWNSDHICTNIFLYHLQRHSDHHANPTRRYQTLRSMDGAPNLPSGYASMIILAYVPPLWRKVMDPKVLAHYGGDITRVNVQPSKR
;
A
#
# COMPACT_ATOMS: atom_id res chain seq x y z
N PRO A 1 -5.16 39.01 -8.36
CA PRO A 1 -5.65 37.64 -8.04
C PRO A 1 -4.72 36.99 -7.00
N GLU A 2 -5.25 36.56 -5.86
CA GLU A 2 -4.46 35.76 -4.93
C GLU A 2 -3.98 34.49 -5.61
N GLN A 3 -2.66 34.29 -5.65
CA GLN A 3 -2.05 33.09 -6.19
C GLN A 3 -2.50 31.89 -5.34
N TRP A 4 -3.20 30.92 -5.92
CA TRP A 4 -3.66 29.72 -5.22
C TRP A 4 -2.50 29.06 -4.46
N ARG A 5 -2.77 28.68 -3.20
CA ARG A 5 -1.83 28.02 -2.28
C ARG A 5 -2.38 26.67 -1.83
N ASP A 6 -1.53 25.65 -1.85
CA ASP A 6 -1.83 24.36 -1.25
C ASP A 6 -1.80 24.48 0.28
N LYS A 7 -2.98 24.54 0.91
CA LYS A 7 -3.15 24.59 2.37
C LYS A 7 -2.60 23.33 3.07
N LYS A 8 -2.44 22.23 2.34
CA LYS A 8 -2.00 20.93 2.87
C LYS A 8 -0.52 20.67 2.63
N ARG A 9 0.21 21.61 2.01
CA ARG A 9 1.61 21.44 1.61
C ARG A 9 2.46 20.82 2.72
N TYR A 10 2.41 21.36 3.93
CA TYR A 10 3.25 20.86 5.03
C TYR A 10 2.72 19.59 5.69
N LEU A 11 1.44 19.28 5.50
CA LEU A 11 0.84 18.06 6.03
C LEU A 11 1.38 16.81 5.35
N TRP A 12 1.90 16.90 4.12
CA TRP A 12 2.51 15.76 3.42
C TRP A 12 3.69 15.11 4.18
N LEU A 13 4.34 15.85 5.08
CA LEU A 13 5.34 15.29 5.99
C LEU A 13 4.76 14.31 7.01
N LEU A 14 3.44 14.34 7.26
CA LEU A 14 2.77 13.34 8.09
C LEU A 14 2.79 11.95 7.44
N GLY A 15 3.01 11.85 6.12
CA GLY A 15 3.34 10.59 5.45
C GLY A 15 4.63 9.94 5.96
N LEU A 16 5.45 10.65 6.74
CA LEU A 16 6.64 10.12 7.42
C LEU A 16 6.36 9.57 8.81
N VAL A 17 5.14 9.73 9.35
CA VAL A 17 4.77 9.14 10.64
C VAL A 17 4.89 7.61 10.60
N PRO A 18 4.37 6.87 9.59
CA PRO A 18 4.54 5.42 9.54
C PRO A 18 6.00 4.95 9.57
N PRO A 19 6.92 5.40 8.68
CA PRO A 19 8.29 4.92 8.65
C PRO A 19 9.14 5.41 9.83
N THR A 20 8.63 6.33 10.67
CA THR A 20 9.29 6.79 11.90
C THR A 20 8.63 6.29 13.19
N ALA A 21 7.50 5.61 13.09
CA ALA A 21 6.69 5.19 14.24
C ALA A 21 7.45 4.31 15.24
N VAL A 22 8.40 3.49 14.76
CA VAL A 22 9.21 2.63 15.63
C VAL A 22 10.17 3.44 16.52
N PHE A 23 10.69 4.59 16.07
CA PHE A 23 11.53 5.45 16.90
C PHE A 23 10.70 6.06 18.04
N ILE A 24 9.44 6.43 17.74
CA ILE A 24 8.49 6.89 18.74
C ILE A 24 8.19 5.76 19.74
N ALA A 25 7.94 4.54 19.25
CA ALA A 25 7.72 3.38 20.11
C ALA A 25 8.90 3.11 21.06
N VAL A 26 10.13 3.17 20.55
CA VAL A 26 11.36 3.04 21.35
C VAL A 26 11.39 4.09 22.47
N GLY A 27 11.12 5.35 22.16
CA GLY A 27 11.06 6.42 23.16
C GLY A 27 9.96 6.23 24.19
N LEU A 28 8.76 5.80 23.76
CA LEU A 28 7.63 5.53 24.65
C LEU A 28 7.88 4.33 25.57
N VAL A 29 8.53 3.27 25.07
CA VAL A 29 8.94 2.13 25.90
C VAL A 29 9.92 2.56 26.97
N ALA A 30 10.98 3.29 26.60
CA ALA A 30 11.96 3.79 27.55
C ALA A 30 11.31 4.71 28.62
N LEU A 31 10.45 5.62 28.19
CA LEU A 31 9.70 6.50 29.08
C LEU A 31 8.84 5.70 30.06
N PHE A 32 8.02 4.77 29.56
CA PHE A 32 7.12 4.00 30.41
C PHE A 32 7.89 3.13 31.41
N ASN A 33 8.98 2.51 30.98
CA ASN A 33 9.81 1.68 31.86
C ASN A 33 10.51 2.51 32.94
N SER A 34 10.99 3.71 32.60
CA SER A 34 11.57 4.65 33.60
C SER A 34 10.56 5.15 34.63
N LEU A 35 9.27 5.17 34.28
CA LEU A 35 8.16 5.47 35.20
C LEU A 35 7.64 4.24 35.97
N GLY A 36 8.26 3.07 35.79
CA GLY A 36 7.86 1.81 36.42
C GLY A 36 6.68 1.10 35.74
N TRP A 37 6.24 1.53 34.56
CA TRP A 37 5.09 0.98 33.83
C TRP A 37 5.48 -0.17 32.88
N ASN A 38 6.39 -1.04 33.32
CA ASN A 38 6.95 -2.15 32.53
C ASN A 38 5.89 -3.15 32.04
N ALA A 39 4.78 -3.30 32.77
CA ALA A 39 3.69 -4.18 32.36
C ALA A 39 2.90 -3.63 31.15
N VAL A 40 2.90 -2.31 30.94
CA VAL A 40 2.11 -1.65 29.89
C VAL A 40 2.96 -1.29 28.69
N SER A 41 4.23 -0.95 28.89
CA SER A 41 5.15 -0.52 27.82
C SER A 41 5.21 -1.44 26.59
N PRO A 42 5.02 -2.78 26.67
CA PRO A 42 5.02 -3.63 25.48
C PRO A 42 3.94 -3.30 24.45
N VAL A 43 2.87 -2.59 24.83
CA VAL A 43 1.83 -2.12 23.91
C VAL A 43 2.39 -1.26 22.78
N TRP A 44 3.47 -0.51 23.06
CA TRP A 44 4.08 0.39 22.08
C TRP A 44 4.79 -0.34 20.94
N TRP A 45 5.16 -1.61 21.12
CA TRP A 45 5.65 -2.42 20.00
C TRP A 45 4.57 -2.68 18.94
N TRP A 46 3.30 -2.49 19.28
CA TRP A 46 2.15 -2.58 18.37
C TRP A 46 1.77 -1.22 17.75
N ILE A 47 2.69 -0.25 17.73
CA ILE A 47 2.43 1.11 17.23
C ILE A 47 1.85 1.15 15.81
N GLY A 48 2.26 0.24 14.92
CA GLY A 48 1.73 0.18 13.55
C GLY A 48 0.24 -0.18 13.55
N PRO A 49 -0.19 -1.31 14.14
CA PRO A 49 -1.60 -1.63 14.35
C PRO A 49 -2.39 -0.55 15.09
N LEU A 50 -1.83 0.05 16.15
CA LEU A 50 -2.49 1.15 16.86
C LEU A 50 -2.73 2.34 15.93
N LEU A 51 -1.75 2.66 15.06
CA LEU A 51 -1.88 3.73 14.09
C LEU A 51 -2.93 3.40 13.02
N VAL A 52 -2.81 2.23 12.38
CA VAL A 52 -3.63 1.86 11.21
C VAL A 52 -5.06 1.49 11.59
N TYR A 53 -5.26 0.77 12.70
CA TYR A 53 -6.56 0.20 13.04
C TYR A 53 -7.30 0.94 14.15
N ILE A 54 -6.67 1.91 14.81
CA ILE A 54 -7.31 2.69 15.89
C ILE A 54 -7.22 4.18 15.60
N LEU A 55 -6.01 4.74 15.51
CA LEU A 55 -5.83 6.18 15.37
C LEU A 55 -6.40 6.72 14.05
N LEU A 56 -6.03 6.13 12.91
CA LEU A 56 -6.51 6.59 11.60
C LEU A 56 -8.04 6.52 11.45
N PRO A 57 -8.72 5.40 11.83
CA PRO A 57 -10.20 5.36 11.84
C PRO A 57 -10.82 6.46 12.71
N ILE A 58 -10.27 6.73 13.89
CA ILE A 58 -10.74 7.80 14.77
C ILE A 58 -10.57 9.17 14.09
N LEU A 59 -9.39 9.44 13.52
CA LEU A 59 -9.12 10.70 12.83
C LEU A 59 -10.03 10.89 11.60
N ASP A 60 -10.28 9.85 10.82
CA ASP A 60 -11.15 9.92 9.65
C ASP A 60 -12.60 10.27 10.00
N VAL A 61 -13.08 9.86 11.19
CA VAL A 61 -14.39 10.25 11.72
C VAL A 61 -14.41 11.74 12.13
N PHE A 62 -13.32 12.26 12.69
CA PHE A 62 -13.26 13.64 13.18
C PHE A 62 -12.99 14.68 12.09
N PHE A 63 -12.14 14.39 11.10
CA PHE A 63 -11.68 15.38 10.11
C PHE A 63 -12.41 15.34 8.76
N GLY A 64 -13.17 14.27 8.47
CA GLY A 64 -14.06 14.20 7.31
C GLY A 64 -13.37 14.20 5.92
N PRO A 65 -14.16 14.33 4.83
CA PRO A 65 -13.67 14.24 3.45
C PRO A 65 -12.98 15.53 2.94
N ASP A 66 -12.06 15.32 2.01
CA ASP A 66 -11.25 16.30 1.30
C ASP A 66 -11.85 16.64 -0.07
N GLY A 67 -12.72 17.65 -0.11
CA GLY A 67 -13.37 18.07 -1.35
C GLY A 67 -12.52 18.99 -2.25
N GLU A 68 -11.31 19.40 -1.86
CA GLU A 68 -10.55 20.40 -2.63
C GLU A 68 -9.67 19.74 -3.70
N ASN A 69 -9.94 20.05 -4.98
CA ASN A 69 -9.10 19.73 -6.12
C ASN A 69 -8.18 20.92 -6.47
N PRO A 70 -6.90 20.69 -6.84
CA PRO A 70 -6.05 21.76 -7.34
C PRO A 70 -6.57 22.28 -8.70
N PRO A 71 -6.68 23.61 -8.89
CA PRO A 71 -7.07 24.20 -10.18
C PRO A 71 -6.15 23.80 -11.32
N ASP A 72 -6.65 23.77 -12.56
CA ASP A 72 -5.87 23.41 -13.76
C ASP A 72 -4.61 24.28 -13.92
N GLU A 73 -4.74 25.58 -13.62
CA GLU A 73 -3.71 26.60 -13.78
C GLU A 73 -2.44 26.36 -12.94
N VAL A 74 -2.54 25.57 -11.87
CA VAL A 74 -1.41 25.28 -10.96
C VAL A 74 -0.86 23.87 -11.09
N MET A 75 -1.43 23.04 -11.96
CA MET A 75 -1.07 21.63 -12.10
C MET A 75 0.39 21.44 -12.49
N GLU A 76 0.85 22.11 -13.55
CA GLU A 76 2.25 22.00 -14.01
C GLU A 76 3.24 22.44 -12.94
N ARG A 77 2.92 23.52 -12.20
CA ARG A 77 3.74 24.00 -11.09
C ARG A 77 3.83 22.94 -9.98
N LEU A 78 2.71 22.34 -9.59
CA LEU A 78 2.66 21.33 -8.54
C LEU A 78 3.38 20.04 -8.95
N GLU A 79 3.23 19.58 -10.19
CA GLU A 79 3.92 18.39 -10.70
C GLU A 79 5.44 18.56 -10.72
N ASN A 80 5.92 19.79 -10.98
CA ASN A 80 7.34 20.09 -11.03
C ASN A 80 7.95 20.46 -9.67
N ASP A 81 7.14 20.63 -8.63
CA ASP A 81 7.63 21.02 -7.31
C ASP A 81 8.37 19.85 -6.62
N LYS A 82 9.63 20.08 -6.28
CA LYS A 82 10.52 19.07 -5.69
C LYS A 82 10.15 18.71 -4.26
N TYR A 83 9.48 19.60 -3.54
CA TYR A 83 9.06 19.36 -2.16
C TYR A 83 8.25 18.06 -2.03
N TYR A 84 7.26 17.87 -2.92
CA TYR A 84 6.40 16.69 -2.91
C TYR A 84 7.18 15.41 -3.23
N ARG A 85 8.16 15.49 -4.12
CA ARG A 85 9.05 14.36 -4.44
C ARG A 85 9.94 13.99 -3.27
N TYR A 86 10.46 14.98 -2.54
CA TYR A 86 11.30 14.71 -1.39
C TYR A 86 10.53 14.05 -0.23
N CYS A 87 9.22 14.29 -0.11
CA CYS A 87 8.39 13.58 0.86
C CYS A 87 8.39 12.06 0.61
N THR A 88 8.30 11.61 -0.65
CA THR A 88 8.37 10.18 -0.96
C THR A 88 9.81 9.65 -0.88
N TYR A 89 10.82 10.45 -1.22
CA TYR A 89 12.22 10.01 -1.16
C TYR A 89 12.69 9.80 0.28
N ILE A 90 12.33 10.69 1.21
CA ILE A 90 12.75 10.61 2.61
C ILE A 90 12.02 9.50 3.39
N TYR A 91 10.89 9.00 2.89
CA TYR A 91 10.24 7.79 3.41
C TYR A 91 11.19 6.58 3.39
N ILE A 92 11.95 6.41 2.30
CA ILE A 92 12.80 5.24 2.04
C ILE A 92 13.91 5.06 3.07
N PRO A 93 14.77 6.06 3.38
CA PRO A 93 15.78 5.90 4.41
C PRO A 93 15.15 5.63 5.79
N PHE A 94 14.05 6.30 6.15
CA PHE A 94 13.38 6.02 7.43
C PHE A 94 12.81 4.60 7.49
N GLN A 95 12.23 4.10 6.40
CA GLN A 95 11.77 2.73 6.28
C GLN A 95 12.93 1.73 6.50
N LEU A 96 14.07 1.93 5.83
CA LEU A 96 15.21 1.03 5.94
C LEU A 96 15.86 1.09 7.33
N VAL A 97 16.02 2.28 7.91
CA VAL A 97 16.54 2.43 9.28
C VAL A 97 15.60 1.79 10.29
N SER A 98 14.27 1.92 10.12
CA SER A 98 13.28 1.27 10.96
C SER A 98 13.35 -0.26 10.89
N LEU A 99 13.57 -0.82 9.69
CA LEU A 99 13.79 -2.26 9.51
C LEU A 99 15.09 -2.73 10.19
N VAL A 100 16.19 -2.00 10.02
CA VAL A 100 17.48 -2.31 10.67
C VAL A 100 17.36 -2.23 12.20
N LEU A 101 16.70 -1.20 12.72
CA LEU A 101 16.43 -1.05 14.15
C LEU A 101 15.58 -2.22 14.67
N ALA A 102 14.57 -2.66 13.91
CA ALA A 102 13.77 -3.81 14.29
C ALA A 102 14.59 -5.11 14.32
N CYS A 103 15.48 -5.32 13.36
CA CYS A 103 16.41 -6.45 13.38
C CYS A 103 17.29 -6.43 14.64
N TYR A 104 17.87 -5.27 14.98
CA TYR A 104 18.63 -5.09 16.23
C TYR A 104 17.78 -5.49 17.45
N LEU A 105 16.56 -4.95 17.57
CA LEU A 105 15.66 -5.23 18.70
C LEU A 105 15.21 -6.71 18.77
N TRP A 106 15.06 -7.38 17.63
CA TRP A 106 14.73 -8.82 17.61
C TRP A 106 15.91 -9.71 17.99
N SER A 107 17.14 -9.31 17.65
CA SER A 107 18.35 -10.09 17.92
C SER A 107 19.00 -9.78 19.26
N ALA A 108 18.77 -8.59 19.83
CA ALA A 108 19.41 -8.16 21.07
C ALA A 108 19.07 -9.08 22.24
N THR A 109 20.10 -9.48 22.97
CA THR A 109 19.99 -10.27 24.22
C THR A 109 19.97 -9.40 25.47
N ASP A 110 20.31 -8.11 25.33
CA ASP A 110 20.28 -7.11 26.39
C ASP A 110 19.71 -5.80 25.84
N LEU A 111 18.60 -5.36 26.43
CA LEU A 111 17.90 -4.10 26.17
C LEU A 111 17.69 -3.34 27.48
N SER A 112 18.61 -3.48 28.44
CA SER A 112 18.59 -2.78 29.73
C SER A 112 18.52 -1.26 29.59
N TRP A 113 19.07 -0.69 28.51
CA TRP A 113 18.94 0.74 28.18
C TRP A 113 17.50 1.19 27.90
N LEU A 114 16.61 0.25 27.55
CA LEU A 114 15.16 0.46 27.45
C LEU A 114 14.43 0.15 28.76
N GLY A 115 15.13 -0.24 29.82
CA GLY A 115 14.51 -0.77 31.05
C GLY A 115 13.88 -2.15 30.86
N ILE A 116 14.35 -2.93 29.86
CA ILE A 116 13.91 -4.31 29.62
C ILE A 116 15.00 -5.26 30.12
N ASP A 117 14.64 -6.17 31.01
CA ASP A 117 15.55 -7.23 31.44
C ASP A 117 15.74 -8.26 30.32
N GLY A 118 16.97 -8.38 29.80
CA GLY A 118 17.29 -9.21 28.65
C GLY A 118 16.79 -8.66 27.30
N GLY A 119 16.39 -9.56 26.40
CA GLY A 119 15.87 -9.20 25.07
C GLY A 119 14.34 -9.06 25.01
N LEU A 120 13.81 -8.66 23.86
CA LEU A 120 12.36 -8.58 23.68
C LEU A 120 11.67 -9.95 23.88
N GLY A 121 10.58 -9.97 24.64
CA GLY A 121 9.68 -11.12 24.69
C GLY A 121 9.00 -11.39 23.34
N LEU A 122 8.56 -12.64 23.11
CA LEU A 122 7.99 -13.07 21.82
C LEU A 122 6.82 -12.20 21.34
N ILE A 123 5.90 -11.84 22.24
CA ILE A 123 4.75 -10.98 21.91
C ILE A 123 5.20 -9.59 21.44
N SER A 124 6.20 -9.00 22.09
CA SER A 124 6.81 -7.74 21.65
C SER A 124 7.50 -7.88 20.30
N LYS A 125 8.19 -9.00 20.04
CA LYS A 125 8.81 -9.25 18.72
C LYS A 125 7.76 -9.37 17.61
N ILE A 126 6.64 -10.05 17.88
CA ILE A 126 5.51 -10.16 16.95
C ILE A 126 4.86 -8.79 16.73
N GLY A 127 4.58 -8.03 17.80
CA GLY A 127 4.03 -6.68 17.70
C GLY A 127 4.92 -5.78 16.85
N LEU A 128 6.23 -5.81 17.09
CA LEU A 128 7.22 -5.08 16.30
C LEU A 128 7.25 -5.55 14.84
N ALA A 129 7.17 -6.85 14.57
CA ALA A 129 7.11 -7.40 13.21
C ALA A 129 5.86 -6.94 12.45
N ILE A 130 4.70 -6.93 13.10
CA ILE A 130 3.47 -6.42 12.49
C ILE A 130 3.57 -4.90 12.29
N SER A 131 4.15 -4.15 13.24
CA SER A 131 4.37 -2.70 13.09
C SER A 131 5.30 -2.38 11.91
N ILE A 132 6.40 -3.11 11.75
CA ILE A 132 7.29 -3.00 10.60
C ILE A 132 6.60 -3.47 9.32
N GLY A 133 5.68 -4.44 9.41
CA GLY A 133 4.82 -4.84 8.31
C GLY A 133 3.87 -3.71 7.87
N CYS A 134 3.31 -2.93 8.80
CA CYS A 134 2.56 -1.71 8.46
C CYS A 134 3.44 -0.70 7.71
N VAL A 135 4.70 -0.51 8.15
CA VAL A 135 5.68 0.34 7.45
C VAL A 135 5.94 -0.17 6.03
N ALA A 136 6.11 -1.48 5.86
CA ALA A 136 6.28 -2.11 4.56
C ALA A 136 5.06 -1.90 3.66
N GLY A 137 3.85 -2.18 4.17
CA GLY A 137 2.61 -2.06 3.40
C GLY A 137 2.31 -0.63 2.96
N ILE A 138 2.49 0.34 3.85
CA ILE A 138 2.39 1.77 3.51
C ILE A 138 3.55 2.19 2.58
N GLY A 139 4.73 1.59 2.75
CA GLY A 139 5.88 1.78 1.85
C GLY A 139 5.61 1.32 0.43
N ILE A 140 4.77 0.31 0.23
CA ILE A 140 4.37 -0.09 -1.14
C ILE A 140 3.59 1.03 -1.83
N ASN A 141 2.85 1.87 -1.11
CA ASN A 141 2.25 3.06 -1.70
C ASN A 141 3.30 4.11 -2.14
N THR A 142 4.34 4.33 -1.34
CA THR A 142 5.48 5.15 -1.78
C THR A 142 6.13 4.56 -3.03
N ALA A 143 6.33 3.24 -3.05
CA ALA A 143 6.89 2.54 -4.20
C ALA A 143 5.98 2.65 -5.44
N HIS A 144 4.67 2.60 -5.23
CA HIS A 144 3.65 2.73 -6.24
C HIS A 144 3.74 4.10 -6.94
N GLU A 145 3.75 5.19 -6.16
CA GLU A 145 3.89 6.54 -6.69
C GLU A 145 5.18 6.69 -7.51
N LEU A 146 6.31 6.24 -6.98
CA LEU A 146 7.62 6.31 -7.64
C LEU A 146 7.69 5.45 -8.90
N GLY A 147 7.06 4.28 -8.89
CA GLY A 147 7.13 3.29 -9.97
C GLY A 147 6.48 3.76 -11.27
N HIS A 148 5.45 4.60 -11.19
CA HIS A 148 4.76 5.16 -12.36
C HIS A 148 5.54 6.25 -13.08
N LYS A 149 6.57 6.80 -12.44
CA LYS A 149 7.28 7.95 -13.00
C LYS A 149 8.22 7.51 -14.11
N LYS A 150 8.56 8.47 -14.98
CA LYS A 150 9.45 8.24 -16.13
C LYS A 150 10.92 8.27 -15.74
N ASP A 151 11.24 8.90 -14.62
CA ASP A 151 12.58 9.05 -14.09
C ASP A 151 13.15 7.71 -13.60
N ASP A 152 14.38 7.39 -14.01
CA ASP A 152 14.99 6.09 -13.71
C ASP A 152 15.38 5.96 -12.23
N LEU A 153 15.71 7.06 -11.55
CA LEU A 153 15.96 7.04 -10.11
C LEU A 153 14.67 6.69 -9.36
N GLU A 154 13.54 7.33 -9.70
CA GLU A 154 12.24 7.03 -9.06
C GLU A 154 11.85 5.56 -9.24
N ARG A 155 12.02 5.00 -10.45
CA ARG A 155 11.77 3.57 -10.72
C ARG A 155 12.70 2.64 -9.95
N TRP A 156 13.96 3.01 -9.78
CA TRP A 156 14.91 2.23 -8.99
C TRP A 156 14.58 2.28 -7.49
N LEU A 157 14.27 3.47 -6.98
CA LEU A 157 13.81 3.69 -5.61
C LEU A 157 12.52 2.94 -5.29
N SER A 158 11.58 2.83 -6.25
CA SER A 158 10.40 1.98 -6.14
C SER A 158 10.77 0.53 -5.84
N LYS A 159 11.72 -0.05 -6.58
CA LYS A 159 12.18 -1.43 -6.35
C LYS A 159 12.91 -1.61 -5.02
N ILE A 160 13.68 -0.61 -4.56
CA ILE A 160 14.31 -0.62 -3.22
C ILE A 160 13.22 -0.67 -2.14
N THR A 161 12.21 0.18 -2.28
CA THR A 161 11.12 0.29 -1.32
C THR A 161 10.34 -1.03 -1.21
N LEU A 162 10.13 -1.73 -2.34
CA LEU A 162 9.50 -3.06 -2.39
C LEU A 162 10.38 -4.21 -1.86
N ALA A 163 11.70 -3.99 -1.70
CA ALA A 163 12.61 -5.06 -1.29
C ALA A 163 12.29 -5.58 0.13
N GLN A 164 11.84 -4.68 1.02
CA GLN A 164 11.45 -5.05 2.39
C GLN A 164 10.25 -6.00 2.41
N SER A 165 9.23 -5.80 1.56
CA SER A 165 8.02 -6.62 1.55
C SER A 165 8.18 -7.91 0.74
N PHE A 166 9.33 -8.11 0.10
CA PHE A 166 9.58 -9.21 -0.85
C PHE A 166 8.54 -9.24 -2.01
N TYR A 167 7.89 -8.11 -2.28
CA TYR A 167 6.76 -7.99 -3.22
C TYR A 167 7.18 -7.31 -4.54
N GLY A 168 8.44 -7.47 -4.93
CA GLY A 168 9.04 -6.76 -6.08
C GLY A 168 8.36 -6.98 -7.43
N HIS A 169 7.63 -8.08 -7.60
CA HIS A 169 6.87 -8.35 -8.83
C HIS A 169 5.69 -7.38 -9.04
N PHE A 170 5.20 -6.74 -7.96
CA PHE A 170 4.20 -5.68 -8.01
C PHE A 170 4.60 -4.54 -8.95
N TYR A 171 5.88 -4.16 -9.00
CA TYR A 171 6.36 -3.10 -9.89
C TYR A 171 5.99 -3.34 -11.35
N ILE A 172 6.08 -4.60 -11.80
CA ILE A 172 5.69 -4.98 -13.16
C ILE A 172 4.20 -5.22 -13.26
N GLU A 173 3.62 -5.98 -12.33
CA GLU A 173 2.21 -6.32 -12.42
C GLU A 173 1.35 -5.08 -12.40
N HIS A 174 1.61 -4.15 -11.49
CA HIS A 174 0.81 -2.96 -11.37
C HIS A 174 0.87 -2.11 -12.64
N ASN A 175 2.08 -1.74 -13.04
CA ASN A 175 2.31 -0.73 -14.10
C ASN A 175 2.02 -1.24 -15.51
N ARG A 176 2.17 -2.55 -15.76
CA ARG A 176 2.01 -3.14 -17.10
C ARG A 176 0.87 -4.16 -17.18
N GLY A 177 0.33 -4.58 -16.06
CA GLY A 177 -0.73 -5.58 -15.96
C GLY A 177 -2.04 -4.98 -15.47
N HIS A 178 -2.12 -4.73 -14.17
CA HIS A 178 -3.31 -4.26 -13.48
C HIS A 178 -3.87 -2.98 -14.11
N HIS A 179 -3.10 -1.92 -14.36
CA HIS A 179 -3.63 -0.71 -15.02
C HIS A 179 -4.29 -0.96 -16.38
N VAL A 180 -3.81 -1.98 -17.12
CA VAL A 180 -4.38 -2.35 -18.43
C VAL A 180 -5.68 -3.14 -18.26
N ARG A 181 -5.74 -4.01 -17.25
CA ARG A 181 -6.82 -4.97 -17.02
C ARG A 181 -7.74 -4.62 -15.85
N VAL A 182 -7.53 -3.50 -15.17
CA VAL A 182 -8.31 -3.10 -13.99
C VAL A 182 -9.79 -3.14 -14.31
N ALA A 183 -10.58 -3.66 -13.37
CA ALA A 183 -12.00 -3.94 -13.53
C ALA A 183 -12.32 -4.89 -14.70
N THR A 184 -11.43 -5.79 -15.10
CA THR A 184 -11.77 -6.90 -16.01
C THR A 184 -11.67 -8.26 -15.29
N PRO A 185 -12.40 -9.30 -15.75
CA PRO A 185 -12.35 -10.62 -15.14
C PRO A 185 -10.95 -11.27 -15.09
N GLU A 186 -10.05 -10.85 -15.99
CA GLU A 186 -8.68 -11.34 -16.13
C GLU A 186 -7.68 -10.67 -15.19
N ASP A 187 -8.04 -9.55 -14.55
CA ASP A 187 -7.17 -8.89 -13.59
C ASP A 187 -7.17 -9.60 -12.22
N PRO A 188 -6.01 -10.10 -11.76
CA PRO A 188 -5.92 -10.74 -10.45
C PRO A 188 -6.22 -9.79 -9.29
N ALA A 189 -5.92 -8.49 -9.42
CA ALA A 189 -6.12 -7.51 -8.35
C ALA A 189 -7.53 -6.88 -8.33
N SER A 190 -8.38 -7.19 -9.32
CA SER A 190 -9.80 -6.79 -9.29
C SER A 190 -10.62 -7.78 -8.48
N SER A 191 -11.15 -7.33 -7.34
CA SER A 191 -11.99 -8.14 -6.45
C SER A 191 -13.42 -8.27 -6.99
N ARG A 192 -14.03 -9.44 -6.76
CA ARG A 192 -15.32 -9.79 -7.35
C ARG A 192 -16.45 -9.59 -6.36
N PHE A 193 -17.62 -9.25 -6.87
CA PHE A 193 -18.85 -9.18 -6.08
C PHE A 193 -19.17 -10.55 -5.48
N GLY A 194 -19.37 -10.59 -4.16
CA GLY A 194 -19.56 -11.82 -3.39
C GLY A 194 -18.29 -12.62 -3.08
N GLU A 195 -17.11 -12.19 -3.54
CA GLU A 195 -15.83 -12.75 -3.12
C GLU A 195 -15.48 -12.24 -1.72
N SER A 196 -14.87 -13.10 -0.88
CA SER A 196 -14.33 -12.68 0.41
C SER A 196 -12.87 -12.24 0.27
N PHE A 197 -12.39 -11.34 1.13
CA PHE A 197 -10.98 -10.96 1.16
C PHE A 197 -10.05 -12.19 1.25
N TRP A 198 -10.41 -13.19 2.07
CA TRP A 198 -9.62 -14.41 2.26
C TRP A 198 -9.55 -15.31 1.01
N THR A 199 -10.55 -15.24 0.13
CA THR A 199 -10.53 -15.92 -1.18
C THR A 199 -9.77 -15.10 -2.21
N PHE A 200 -9.93 -13.76 -2.16
CA PHE A 200 -9.25 -12.82 -3.03
C PHE A 200 -7.73 -12.85 -2.84
N LEU A 201 -7.26 -12.83 -1.60
CA LEU A 201 -5.85 -12.65 -1.26
C LEU A 201 -4.91 -13.63 -1.99
N PRO A 202 -5.07 -14.97 -1.88
CA PRO A 202 -4.21 -15.89 -2.61
C PRO A 202 -4.40 -15.79 -4.12
N ARG A 203 -5.61 -15.48 -4.61
CA ARG A 203 -5.88 -15.31 -6.05
C ARG A 203 -5.11 -14.11 -6.61
N SER A 204 -5.13 -12.99 -5.89
CA SER A 204 -4.43 -11.77 -6.28
C SER A 204 -2.92 -12.00 -6.24
N VAL A 205 -2.37 -12.45 -5.12
CA VAL A 205 -0.91 -12.65 -4.95
C VAL A 205 -0.34 -13.61 -6.01
N TRP A 206 -0.90 -14.81 -6.16
CA TRP A 206 -0.40 -15.79 -7.12
C TRP A 206 -0.70 -15.40 -8.57
N GLY A 207 -1.83 -14.73 -8.82
CA GLY A 207 -2.20 -14.23 -10.14
C GLY A 207 -1.26 -13.12 -10.61
N SER A 208 -0.99 -12.15 -9.75
CA SER A 208 -0.07 -11.02 -9.97
C SER A 208 1.35 -11.51 -10.22
N LEU A 209 1.80 -12.52 -9.49
CA LEU A 209 3.07 -13.20 -9.73
C LEU A 209 3.17 -13.83 -11.12
N ARG A 210 2.15 -14.61 -11.51
CA ARG A 210 2.13 -15.29 -12.82
C ARG A 210 2.02 -14.31 -13.97
N SER A 211 1.22 -13.26 -13.82
CA SER A 211 1.04 -12.23 -14.83
C SER A 211 2.31 -11.40 -15.01
N SER A 212 2.92 -10.90 -13.94
CA SER A 212 4.18 -10.16 -14.04
C SER A 212 5.30 -10.96 -14.72
N TRP A 213 5.42 -12.25 -14.40
CA TRP A 213 6.36 -13.14 -15.08
C TRP A 213 6.06 -13.27 -16.59
N SER A 214 4.79 -13.44 -16.94
CA SER A 214 4.35 -13.56 -18.34
C SER A 214 4.60 -12.28 -19.13
N LEU A 215 4.37 -11.11 -18.52
CA LEU A 215 4.64 -9.79 -19.11
C LEU A 215 6.13 -9.58 -19.36
N GLU A 216 6.99 -9.93 -18.40
CA GLU A 216 8.44 -9.80 -18.56
C GLU A 216 9.02 -10.80 -19.55
N LYS A 217 8.53 -12.04 -19.55
CA LYS A 217 8.90 -13.03 -20.56
C LYS A 217 8.57 -12.51 -21.97
N ALA A 218 7.35 -12.03 -22.20
CA ALA A 218 6.94 -11.48 -23.48
C ALA A 218 7.77 -10.25 -23.90
N ARG A 219 8.14 -9.38 -22.94
CA ARG A 219 9.03 -8.24 -23.21
C ARG A 219 10.43 -8.70 -23.65
N LEU A 220 11.01 -9.67 -22.95
CA LEU A 220 12.35 -10.18 -23.24
C LEU A 220 12.40 -10.97 -24.54
N ASP A 221 11.36 -11.74 -24.85
CA ASP A 221 11.22 -12.46 -26.12
C ASP A 221 11.23 -11.47 -27.31
N ARG A 222 10.50 -10.33 -27.21
CA ARG A 222 10.56 -9.25 -28.22
C ARG A 222 11.94 -8.61 -28.36
N LEU A 223 12.80 -8.72 -27.35
CA LEU A 223 14.17 -8.22 -27.36
C LEU A 223 15.20 -9.31 -27.72
N GLY A 224 14.75 -10.52 -28.10
CA GLY A 224 15.62 -11.65 -28.41
C GLY A 224 16.39 -12.19 -27.20
N LYS A 225 15.88 -12.01 -25.97
CA LYS A 225 16.53 -12.41 -24.72
C LYS A 225 15.72 -13.48 -24.00
N LYS A 226 16.40 -14.39 -23.30
CA LYS A 226 15.76 -15.38 -22.43
C LYS A 226 15.20 -14.72 -21.15
N PRO A 227 14.13 -15.25 -20.54
CA PRO A 227 13.51 -14.68 -19.34
C PRO A 227 14.37 -14.79 -18.08
N TRP A 228 15.31 -15.73 -18.02
CA TRP A 228 16.22 -15.95 -16.90
C TRP A 228 17.48 -15.08 -17.03
N THR A 229 17.34 -13.80 -16.72
CA THR A 229 18.42 -12.81 -16.82
C THR A 229 18.19 -11.69 -15.80
N ILE A 230 19.26 -11.03 -15.34
CA ILE A 230 19.14 -9.85 -14.47
C ILE A 230 18.40 -8.68 -15.13
N ARG A 231 18.25 -8.72 -16.46
CA ARG A 231 17.44 -7.75 -17.22
C ARG A 231 15.93 -7.98 -17.07
N ASN A 232 15.51 -9.09 -16.44
CA ASN A 232 14.12 -9.34 -16.05
C ASN A 232 13.85 -8.56 -14.76
N ASP A 233 12.93 -7.60 -14.83
CA ASP A 233 12.63 -6.70 -13.72
C ASP A 233 12.03 -7.43 -12.51
N VAL A 234 11.36 -8.57 -12.70
CA VAL A 234 10.87 -9.42 -11.60
C VAL A 234 12.05 -10.05 -10.85
N LEU A 235 12.97 -10.69 -11.59
CA LEU A 235 14.15 -11.32 -10.98
C LEU A 235 15.07 -10.31 -10.32
N HIS A 236 15.28 -9.15 -10.96
CA HIS A 236 16.08 -8.07 -10.40
C HIS A 236 15.50 -7.56 -9.07
N SER A 237 14.18 -7.36 -9.00
CA SER A 237 13.53 -6.87 -7.78
C SER A 237 13.56 -7.90 -6.64
N TRP A 238 13.44 -9.20 -6.96
CA TRP A 238 13.65 -10.25 -5.95
C TRP A 238 15.10 -10.39 -5.52
N LEU A 239 16.06 -10.23 -6.43
CA LEU A 239 17.47 -10.23 -6.06
C LEU A 239 17.75 -9.12 -5.04
N MET A 240 17.18 -7.93 -5.20
CA MET A 240 17.29 -6.84 -4.23
C MET A 240 16.72 -7.25 -2.85
N SER A 241 15.59 -7.97 -2.83
CA SER A 241 14.97 -8.47 -1.60
C SER A 241 15.85 -9.55 -0.93
N VAL A 242 16.39 -10.49 -1.72
CA VAL A 242 17.31 -11.54 -1.25
C VAL A 242 18.59 -10.94 -0.69
N VAL A 243 19.17 -9.94 -1.35
CA VAL A 243 20.37 -9.23 -0.87
C VAL A 243 20.07 -8.52 0.45
N LEU A 244 18.97 -7.77 0.53
CA LEU A 244 18.55 -7.08 1.76
C LEU A 244 18.38 -8.07 2.92
N PHE A 245 17.61 -9.13 2.71
CA PHE A 245 17.34 -10.13 3.76
C PHE A 245 18.62 -10.90 4.12
N GLY A 246 19.45 -11.25 3.14
CA GLY A 246 20.71 -11.93 3.33
C GLY A 246 21.69 -11.10 4.17
N VAL A 247 21.80 -9.80 3.91
CA VAL A 247 22.62 -8.88 4.70
C VAL A 247 22.08 -8.77 6.13
N LEU A 248 20.78 -8.57 6.31
CA LEU A 248 20.18 -8.46 7.65
C LEU A 248 20.37 -9.76 8.46
N VAL A 249 20.18 -10.92 7.85
CA VAL A 249 20.42 -12.22 8.51
C VAL A 249 21.90 -12.43 8.81
N ALA A 250 22.80 -12.01 7.93
CA ALA A 250 24.25 -12.13 8.16
C ALA A 250 24.72 -11.24 9.33
N VAL A 251 24.13 -10.05 9.48
CA VAL A 251 24.50 -9.08 10.53
C VAL A 251 23.84 -9.41 11.87
N PHE A 252 22.54 -9.71 11.89
CA PHE A 252 21.75 -9.88 13.11
C PHE A 252 21.50 -11.34 13.50
N GLY A 253 21.95 -12.29 12.66
CA GLY A 253 21.81 -13.73 12.86
C GLY A 253 20.49 -14.31 12.34
N LEU A 254 20.43 -15.64 12.26
CA LEU A 254 19.28 -16.36 11.70
C LEU A 254 17.96 -16.14 12.48
N SER A 255 18.05 -15.71 13.73
CA SER A 255 16.89 -15.48 14.61
C SER A 255 15.95 -14.38 14.11
N VAL A 256 16.40 -13.44 13.27
CA VAL A 256 15.55 -12.39 12.72
C VAL A 256 14.71 -12.84 11.52
N LEU A 257 15.08 -13.96 10.86
CA LEU A 257 14.45 -14.40 9.62
C LEU A 257 12.92 -14.64 9.75
N PRO A 258 12.39 -15.31 10.80
CA PRO A 258 10.96 -15.47 10.95
C PRO A 258 10.20 -14.13 11.02
N PHE A 259 10.78 -13.13 11.67
CA PHE A 259 10.17 -11.80 11.81
C PHE A 259 10.28 -10.98 10.51
N LEU A 260 11.36 -11.14 9.75
CA LEU A 260 11.50 -10.59 8.39
C LEU A 260 10.45 -11.16 7.43
N VAL A 261 10.17 -12.46 7.51
CA VAL A 261 9.10 -13.10 6.74
C VAL A 261 7.73 -12.62 7.21
N LEU A 262 7.49 -12.56 8.52
CA LEU A 262 6.22 -12.10 9.08
C LEU A 262 5.89 -10.65 8.66
N GLN A 263 6.84 -9.73 8.79
CA GLN A 263 6.63 -8.34 8.38
C GLN A 263 6.40 -8.21 6.87
N ALA A 264 7.08 -9.01 6.05
CA ALA A 264 6.91 -8.98 4.60
C ALA A 264 5.52 -9.46 4.20
N VAL A 265 5.09 -10.61 4.75
CA VAL A 265 3.76 -11.18 4.51
C VAL A 265 2.67 -10.23 4.97
N PHE A 266 2.79 -9.68 6.18
CA PHE A 266 1.83 -8.71 6.66
C PHE A 266 1.78 -7.45 5.77
N GLY A 267 2.95 -6.95 5.35
CA GLY A 267 3.06 -5.76 4.52
C GLY A 267 2.38 -5.88 3.16
N PHE A 268 2.62 -6.95 2.40
CA PHE A 268 1.91 -7.11 1.13
C PHE A 268 0.43 -7.48 1.33
N CYS A 269 0.05 -8.19 2.40
CA CYS A 269 -1.36 -8.44 2.72
C CYS A 269 -2.13 -7.14 2.99
N LEU A 270 -1.49 -6.15 3.62
CA LEU A 270 -2.08 -4.84 3.85
C LEU A 270 -2.37 -4.14 2.52
N LEU A 271 -1.43 -4.15 1.56
CA LEU A 271 -1.66 -3.67 0.20
C LEU A 271 -2.80 -4.42 -0.50
N GLU A 272 -2.80 -5.76 -0.45
CA GLU A 272 -3.85 -6.54 -1.10
C GLU A 272 -5.24 -6.27 -0.51
N THR A 273 -5.31 -5.86 0.76
CA THR A 273 -6.58 -5.41 1.35
C THR A 273 -7.05 -4.10 0.69
N VAL A 274 -6.12 -3.20 0.35
CA VAL A 274 -6.39 -1.96 -0.38
C VAL A 274 -6.83 -2.26 -1.83
N ASN A 275 -6.14 -3.14 -2.55
CA ASN A 275 -6.62 -3.59 -3.88
C ASN A 275 -8.03 -4.18 -3.81
N TYR A 276 -8.30 -4.98 -2.77
CA TYR A 276 -9.61 -5.60 -2.57
C TYR A 276 -10.73 -4.58 -2.40
N LEU A 277 -10.54 -3.54 -1.58
CA LEU A 277 -11.55 -2.51 -1.37
C LEU A 277 -11.67 -1.56 -2.57
N GLU A 278 -10.57 -1.25 -3.26
CA GLU A 278 -10.50 -0.35 -4.41
C GLU A 278 -11.25 -0.85 -5.65
N HIS A 279 -11.35 -2.17 -5.82
CA HIS A 279 -11.89 -2.77 -7.05
C HIS A 279 -13.13 -3.63 -6.82
N TYR A 280 -13.74 -3.56 -5.63
CA TYR A 280 -14.82 -4.47 -5.26
C TYR A 280 -16.03 -4.41 -6.19
N GLY A 281 -16.24 -5.51 -6.93
CA GLY A 281 -17.44 -5.73 -7.75
C GLY A 281 -17.49 -4.91 -9.04
N LEU A 282 -16.53 -4.03 -9.29
CA LEU A 282 -16.51 -3.16 -10.47
C LEU A 282 -16.05 -3.93 -11.71
N LYS A 283 -16.65 -3.61 -12.84
CA LYS A 283 -16.40 -4.28 -14.12
C LYS A 283 -16.51 -3.29 -15.29
N ARG A 284 -15.52 -3.32 -16.16
CA ARG A 284 -15.53 -2.69 -17.47
C ARG A 284 -16.38 -3.51 -18.43
N ARG A 285 -17.17 -2.81 -19.22
CA ARG A 285 -17.92 -3.39 -20.32
C ARG A 285 -16.97 -3.84 -21.44
N ARG A 286 -17.30 -4.99 -22.00
CA ARG A 286 -16.70 -5.47 -23.25
C ARG A 286 -17.48 -4.87 -24.42
N LEU A 287 -16.78 -4.20 -25.32
CA LEU A 287 -17.34 -3.58 -26.52
C LEU A 287 -17.57 -4.64 -27.59
N ASP A 288 -18.38 -4.30 -28.62
CA ASP A 288 -18.66 -5.17 -29.76
C ASP A 288 -17.39 -5.56 -30.54
N SER A 289 -16.34 -4.74 -30.46
CA SER A 289 -15.00 -5.03 -30.99
C SER A 289 -14.26 -6.17 -30.26
N GLY A 290 -14.81 -6.67 -29.16
CA GLY A 290 -14.20 -7.67 -28.28
C GLY A 290 -13.18 -7.11 -27.28
N ARG A 291 -12.86 -5.80 -27.34
CA ARG A 291 -12.00 -5.10 -26.38
C ARG A 291 -12.80 -4.53 -25.21
N TYR A 292 -12.17 -4.35 -24.05
CA TYR A 292 -12.77 -3.62 -22.93
C TYR A 292 -12.74 -2.10 -23.18
N GLU A 293 -13.74 -1.37 -22.71
CA GLU A 293 -13.76 0.11 -22.71
C GLU A 293 -12.57 0.68 -21.93
N ARG A 294 -12.12 1.91 -22.15
CA ARG A 294 -10.94 2.44 -21.44
C ARG A 294 -11.18 2.51 -19.92
N ALA A 295 -10.15 2.25 -19.11
CA ALA A 295 -10.22 2.49 -17.67
C ALA A 295 -10.58 3.97 -17.41
N ALA A 296 -11.48 4.20 -16.45
CA ALA A 296 -12.11 5.48 -16.18
C ALA A 296 -12.44 5.57 -14.68
N PRO A 297 -12.72 6.76 -14.13
CA PRO A 297 -12.95 6.93 -12.70
C PRO A 297 -14.04 6.02 -12.09
N GLU A 298 -15.03 5.60 -12.88
CA GLU A 298 -16.09 4.66 -12.48
C GLU A 298 -15.60 3.22 -12.22
N HIS A 299 -14.37 2.88 -12.62
CA HIS A 299 -13.80 1.53 -12.55
C HIS A 299 -12.95 1.26 -11.30
N SER A 300 -12.93 2.20 -10.35
CA SER A 300 -12.35 2.01 -9.03
C SER A 300 -13.07 2.87 -7.99
N TRP A 301 -13.10 2.39 -6.74
CA TRP A 301 -13.62 3.12 -5.60
C TRP A 301 -12.64 4.20 -5.16
N ASN A 302 -13.17 5.40 -4.90
CA ASN A 302 -12.45 6.54 -4.33
C ASN A 302 -12.75 6.66 -2.82
N SER A 303 -11.91 7.39 -2.09
CA SER A 303 -12.24 7.85 -0.73
C SER A 303 -11.57 9.20 -0.47
N ASP A 304 -12.39 10.22 -0.18
CA ASP A 304 -11.87 11.57 -0.04
C ASP A 304 -11.35 11.88 1.38
N HIS A 305 -11.30 10.97 2.35
CA HIS A 305 -10.91 11.29 3.75
C HIS A 305 -9.50 11.89 3.89
N ILE A 306 -9.42 13.15 4.39
CA ILE A 306 -8.20 13.99 4.43
C ILE A 306 -7.04 13.29 5.16
N CYS A 307 -7.29 12.75 6.35
CA CYS A 307 -6.25 12.19 7.20
C CYS A 307 -5.57 11.01 6.51
N THR A 308 -6.32 9.97 6.17
CA THR A 308 -5.73 8.82 5.47
C THR A 308 -5.15 9.23 4.11
N ASN A 309 -5.64 10.30 3.46
CA ASN A 309 -5.14 10.78 2.16
C ASN A 309 -3.73 11.36 2.27
N ILE A 310 -3.46 12.09 3.34
CA ILE A 310 -2.13 12.63 3.62
C ILE A 310 -1.15 11.50 3.98
N PHE A 311 -1.57 10.55 4.83
CA PHE A 311 -0.73 9.43 5.25
C PHE A 311 -0.38 8.47 4.11
N LEU A 312 -1.29 8.33 3.14
CA LEU A 312 -1.13 7.45 1.99
C LEU A 312 -0.86 8.23 0.69
N TYR A 313 -0.27 9.43 0.72
CA TYR A 313 0.08 10.18 -0.50
C TYR A 313 -1.03 10.15 -1.58
N HIS A 314 -2.25 10.54 -1.23
CA HIS A 314 -3.45 10.51 -2.09
C HIS A 314 -3.77 9.19 -2.79
N LEU A 315 -3.29 8.05 -2.28
CA LEU A 315 -3.66 6.74 -2.81
C LEU A 315 -5.19 6.60 -2.94
N GLN A 316 -5.95 7.19 -2.02
CA GLN A 316 -7.39 7.06 -2.06
C GLN A 316 -8.06 7.74 -3.25
N ARG A 317 -7.43 8.74 -3.89
CA ARG A 317 -7.85 9.34 -5.18
C ARG A 317 -7.53 8.41 -6.35
N HIS A 318 -7.85 7.14 -6.14
CA HIS A 318 -7.47 6.01 -6.98
C HIS A 318 -8.15 6.02 -8.35
N SER A 319 -9.36 6.57 -8.41
CA SER A 319 -10.12 6.73 -9.65
C SER A 319 -9.40 7.64 -10.67
N ASP A 320 -8.87 8.78 -10.23
CA ASP A 320 -8.06 9.63 -11.12
C ASP A 320 -6.70 9.01 -11.42
N HIS A 321 -6.11 8.31 -10.45
CA HIS A 321 -4.86 7.59 -10.64
C HIS A 321 -4.96 6.53 -11.76
N HIS A 322 -6.03 5.72 -11.78
CA HIS A 322 -6.23 4.75 -12.87
C HIS A 322 -6.53 5.41 -14.22
N ALA A 323 -7.21 6.55 -14.22
CA ALA A 323 -7.45 7.31 -15.45
C ALA A 323 -6.16 7.97 -15.98
N ASN A 324 -5.27 8.41 -15.07
CA ASN A 324 -4.11 9.25 -15.33
C ASN A 324 -2.88 8.84 -14.48
N PRO A 325 -2.30 7.64 -14.66
CA PRO A 325 -1.33 7.03 -13.73
C PRO A 325 0.01 7.77 -13.61
N THR A 326 0.33 8.66 -14.54
CA THR A 326 1.56 9.45 -14.48
C THR A 326 1.43 10.72 -13.63
N ARG A 327 0.20 11.13 -13.25
CA ARG A 327 0.00 12.28 -12.36
C ARG A 327 0.68 12.04 -11.03
N ARG A 328 1.17 13.10 -10.40
CA ARG A 328 1.78 13.00 -9.06
C ARG A 328 0.69 13.10 -8.01
N TYR A 329 0.95 12.53 -6.84
CA TYR A 329 -0.07 12.44 -5.79
C TYR A 329 -0.71 13.78 -5.40
N GLN A 330 0.08 14.86 -5.34
CA GLN A 330 -0.40 16.20 -4.99
C GLN A 330 -1.32 16.82 -6.06
N THR A 331 -1.38 16.24 -7.26
CA THR A 331 -2.23 16.68 -8.38
C THR A 331 -3.39 15.74 -8.67
N LEU A 332 -3.51 14.61 -7.96
CA LEU A 332 -4.66 13.71 -8.07
C LEU A 332 -5.95 14.40 -7.66
N ARG A 333 -7.06 14.06 -8.31
CA ARG A 333 -8.37 14.69 -8.12
C ARG A 333 -9.46 13.71 -7.70
N SER A 334 -10.45 14.21 -6.96
CA SER A 334 -11.77 13.56 -6.89
C SER A 334 -12.53 13.91 -8.17
N MET A 335 -13.09 12.90 -8.83
CA MET A 335 -13.70 13.02 -10.16
C MET A 335 -15.19 12.70 -10.08
N ASP A 336 -16.02 13.51 -10.74
CA ASP A 336 -17.46 13.26 -10.85
C ASP A 336 -17.72 11.89 -11.52
N GLY A 337 -18.64 11.10 -10.93
CA GLY A 337 -18.98 9.75 -11.41
C GLY A 337 -18.14 8.62 -10.82
N ALA A 338 -17.05 8.91 -10.09
CA ALA A 338 -16.32 7.89 -9.34
C ALA A 338 -17.15 7.37 -8.14
N PRO A 339 -17.32 6.05 -7.97
CA PRO A 339 -17.96 5.51 -6.79
C PRO A 339 -17.09 5.75 -5.55
N ASN A 340 -17.69 6.08 -4.40
CA ASN A 340 -16.98 6.39 -3.17
C ASN A 340 -17.23 5.35 -2.08
N LEU A 341 -16.16 4.97 -1.36
CA LEU A 341 -16.27 4.17 -0.16
C LEU A 341 -17.04 4.96 0.93
N PRO A 342 -17.75 4.26 1.84
CA PRO A 342 -18.49 4.92 2.91
C PRO A 342 -17.61 5.51 4.02
N SER A 343 -16.33 5.17 4.06
CA SER A 343 -15.37 5.61 5.06
C SER A 343 -13.96 5.54 4.49
N GLY A 344 -13.00 6.17 5.17
CA GLY A 344 -11.57 6.06 4.86
C GLY A 344 -11.03 4.63 4.87
N TYR A 345 -9.92 4.41 4.16
CA TYR A 345 -9.35 3.07 3.93
C TYR A 345 -9.09 2.31 5.22
N ALA A 346 -8.60 2.98 6.26
CA ALA A 346 -8.30 2.34 7.54
C ALA A 346 -9.51 1.59 8.13
N SER A 347 -10.68 2.23 8.13
CA SER A 347 -11.94 1.63 8.58
C SER A 347 -12.42 0.52 7.64
N MET A 348 -12.28 0.75 6.33
CA MET A 348 -12.70 -0.22 5.31
C MET A 348 -11.84 -1.49 5.30
N ILE A 349 -10.55 -1.39 5.64
CA ILE A 349 -9.64 -2.53 5.83
C ILE A 349 -10.15 -3.45 6.95
N ILE A 350 -10.52 -2.87 8.10
CA ILE A 350 -11.07 -3.64 9.24
C ILE A 350 -12.36 -4.37 8.79
N LEU A 351 -13.22 -3.66 8.06
CA LEU A 351 -14.46 -4.22 7.56
C LEU A 351 -14.23 -5.38 6.56
N ALA A 352 -13.22 -5.25 5.68
CA ALA A 352 -12.88 -6.25 4.67
C ALA A 352 -12.46 -7.59 5.28
N TYR A 353 -11.82 -7.57 6.46
CA TYR A 353 -11.46 -8.78 7.20
C TYR A 353 -12.66 -9.58 7.74
N VAL A 354 -13.85 -8.97 7.77
CA VAL A 354 -15.10 -9.59 8.24
C VAL A 354 -16.11 -9.67 7.07
N PRO A 355 -16.06 -10.72 6.22
CA PRO A 355 -16.82 -10.78 4.97
C PRO A 355 -18.34 -10.57 5.09
N PRO A 356 -19.03 -11.04 6.14
CA PRO A 356 -20.46 -10.72 6.32
C PRO A 356 -20.73 -9.23 6.50
N LEU A 357 -19.88 -8.52 7.24
CA LEU A 357 -20.02 -7.07 7.46
C LEU A 357 -19.63 -6.29 6.21
N TRP A 358 -18.53 -6.68 5.55
CA TRP A 358 -18.13 -6.12 4.25
C TRP A 358 -19.28 -6.16 3.25
N ARG A 359 -19.86 -7.35 3.02
CA ARG A 359 -20.94 -7.54 2.05
C ARG A 359 -22.20 -6.75 2.41
N LYS A 360 -22.55 -6.69 3.71
CA LYS A 360 -23.68 -5.88 4.18
C LYS A 360 -23.54 -4.40 3.80
N VAL A 361 -22.32 -3.88 3.77
CA VAL A 361 -22.04 -2.47 3.46
C VAL A 361 -21.79 -2.24 1.97
N MET A 362 -21.01 -3.10 1.31
CA MET A 362 -20.50 -2.86 -0.03
C MET A 362 -21.37 -3.45 -1.14
N ASP A 363 -22.06 -4.57 -0.92
CA ASP A 363 -22.91 -5.17 -1.97
C ASP A 363 -24.01 -4.20 -2.44
N PRO A 364 -24.76 -3.50 -1.55
CA PRO A 364 -25.76 -2.52 -1.97
C PRO A 364 -25.16 -1.35 -2.75
N LYS A 365 -23.93 -0.94 -2.42
CA LYS A 365 -23.25 0.17 -3.09
C LYS A 365 -22.81 -0.19 -4.50
N VAL A 366 -22.30 -1.40 -4.70
CA VAL A 366 -21.98 -1.92 -6.04
C VAL A 366 -23.24 -1.97 -6.90
N LEU A 367 -24.36 -2.47 -6.35
CA LEU A 367 -25.62 -2.52 -7.07
C LEU A 367 -26.15 -1.12 -7.41
N ALA A 368 -26.10 -0.19 -6.46
CA ALA A 368 -26.51 1.19 -6.68
C ALA A 368 -25.68 1.88 -7.77
N HIS A 369 -24.36 1.64 -7.80
CA HIS A 369 -23.46 2.18 -8.84
C HIS A 369 -23.87 1.75 -10.26
N TYR A 370 -24.39 0.53 -10.42
CA TYR A 370 -24.88 0.02 -11.71
C TYR A 370 -26.41 0.13 -11.88
N GLY A 371 -27.11 0.90 -11.04
CA GLY A 371 -28.57 1.06 -11.13
C GLY A 371 -29.35 -0.24 -10.93
N GLY A 372 -28.79 -1.20 -10.19
CA GLY A 372 -29.37 -2.53 -9.95
C GLY A 372 -29.06 -3.57 -11.03
N ASP A 373 -28.38 -3.20 -12.12
CA ASP A 373 -28.04 -4.14 -13.19
C ASP A 373 -26.84 -5.03 -12.82
N ILE A 374 -27.15 -6.22 -12.30
CA ILE A 374 -26.16 -7.23 -11.90
C ILE A 374 -25.30 -7.73 -13.10
N THR A 375 -25.78 -7.60 -14.35
CA THR A 375 -25.02 -8.08 -15.51
C THR A 375 -23.76 -7.25 -15.77
N ARG A 376 -23.76 -6.01 -15.27
CA ARG A 376 -22.64 -5.07 -15.28
C ARG A 376 -21.67 -5.28 -14.11
N VAL A 377 -21.97 -6.17 -13.17
CA VAL A 377 -21.14 -6.43 -11.98
C VAL A 377 -20.11 -7.55 -12.25
N ASN A 378 -18.92 -7.44 -11.64
CA ASN A 378 -17.92 -8.52 -11.67
C ASN A 378 -18.28 -9.62 -10.66
N VAL A 379 -19.30 -10.43 -10.95
CA VAL A 379 -19.79 -11.48 -10.03
C VAL A 379 -18.81 -12.65 -9.92
N GLN A 380 -18.51 -13.05 -8.68
CA GLN A 380 -17.72 -14.24 -8.37
C GLN A 380 -18.34 -15.47 -9.04
N PRO A 381 -17.60 -16.26 -9.86
CA PRO A 381 -18.17 -17.34 -10.66
C PRO A 381 -18.99 -18.37 -9.86
N SER A 382 -18.61 -18.67 -8.62
CA SER A 382 -19.35 -19.60 -7.74
C SER A 382 -20.64 -19.03 -7.14
N LYS A 383 -20.98 -17.78 -7.45
CA LYS A 383 -22.15 -17.04 -6.96
C LYS A 383 -23.07 -16.58 -8.11
N ARG A 384 -22.77 -16.99 -9.35
CA ARG A 384 -23.60 -16.69 -10.52
C ARG A 384 -24.84 -17.55 -10.59
#